data_AF-D5H6G9-F1
#
_entry.id   AF-D5H6G9-F1
#
_cell.length_a   1.000
_cell.length_b   1.000
_cell.length_c   1.000
_cell.angle_alpha   90.00
_cell.angle_beta   90.00
_cell.angle_gamma   90.00
#
_symmetry.space_group_name_H-M   'P 1'
#
loop_
_entity.id
_entity.type
_entity.pdbx_description
1 polymer ?
#
loop_
_entity_poly.entity_id
_entity_poly.type
_entity_poly.pdbx_seq_one_letter_code
_entity_poly.pdbx_strand_id
1 'polypeptide(L)'
;MLFNSLNFALFFPVVVALFFATPKRHRWILLLAASYYFYASWKVAYLGLILASTLVDYVAGIRMGKQESRAARRPYLLLSLVVNLGILFTFKYFNFFVGSAEAALASMGLGWEAPVLDVLLPVGISFYTFQTLAYTIDVYRGEQEPEHHLGRFALYVSFFPQLVAGPIERSQRLLPQFRQPKSFDYQRVVDGLKLML
;
A
#
# COMPACT_ATOMS: atom_id res chain seq x y z
N MET A 1 -2.28 9.17 12.30
CA MET A 1 -1.36 8.78 13.38
C MET A 1 0.07 8.71 12.85
N LEU A 2 0.96 9.53 13.41
CA LEU A 2 2.39 9.54 13.08
C LEU A 2 3.14 8.45 13.85
N PHE A 3 4.20 7.88 13.27
CA PHE A 3 4.99 6.81 13.91
C PHE A 3 5.65 7.25 15.21
N ASN A 4 6.15 8.49 15.26
CA ASN A 4 6.78 9.10 16.43
C ASN A 4 5.77 9.77 17.39
N SER A 5 4.49 9.36 17.37
CA SER A 5 3.45 9.94 18.24
C SER A 5 3.09 9.04 19.40
N LEU A 6 2.61 9.63 20.50
CA LEU A 6 2.08 8.89 21.65
C LEU A 6 0.93 7.95 21.24
N ASN A 7 0.09 8.39 20.30
CA ASN A 7 -0.98 7.57 19.75
C ASN A 7 -0.44 6.26 19.14
N PHE A 8 0.68 6.32 18.39
CA PHE A 8 1.30 5.12 17.83
C PHE A 8 1.94 4.25 18.91
N ALA A 9 2.61 4.87 19.89
CA ALA A 9 3.22 4.18 21.02
C ALA A 9 2.20 3.39 21.86
N LEU A 10 0.95 3.84 21.93
CA LEU A 10 -0.16 3.11 22.56
C LEU A 10 -0.81 2.08 21.62
N PHE A 11 -1.05 2.48 20.37
CA PHE A 11 -1.69 1.63 19.36
C PHE A 11 -0.91 0.34 19.11
N PHE A 12 0.41 0.43 18.94
CA PHE A 12 1.23 -0.71 18.53
C PHE A 12 1.23 -1.85 19.58
N PRO A 13 1.52 -1.61 20.88
CA PRO A 13 1.41 -2.64 21.91
C PRO A 13 0.01 -3.26 22.02
N VAL A 14 -1.05 -2.45 21.87
CA VAL A 14 -2.44 -2.95 21.88
C VAL A 14 -2.68 -3.91 20.73
N VAL A 15 -2.26 -3.56 19.51
CA VAL A 15 -2.40 -4.44 18.34
C VAL A 15 -1.59 -5.73 18.52
N VAL A 16 -0.39 -5.66 19.08
CA VAL A 16 0.45 -6.85 19.37
C VAL A 16 -0.21 -7.75 20.41
N ALA A 17 -0.73 -7.18 21.51
CA ALA A 17 -1.44 -7.93 22.54
C ALA A 17 -2.69 -8.63 21.96
N LEU A 18 -3.50 -7.89 21.21
CA LEU A 18 -4.67 -8.44 20.52
C LEU A 18 -4.29 -9.52 19.49
N PHE A 19 -3.15 -9.37 18.81
CA PHE A 19 -2.67 -10.35 17.84
C PHE A 19 -2.38 -11.70 18.50
N PHE A 20 -1.73 -11.69 19.66
CA PHE A 20 -1.46 -12.91 20.41
C PHE A 20 -2.70 -13.50 21.08
N ALA A 21 -3.64 -12.66 21.54
CA ALA A 21 -4.93 -13.09 22.09
C ALA A 21 -5.89 -13.65 21.03
N THR A 22 -5.79 -13.20 19.78
CA THR A 22 -6.69 -13.62 18.69
C THR A 22 -6.33 -15.02 18.18
N PRO A 23 -7.31 -15.92 17.98
CA PRO A 23 -7.08 -17.23 17.38
C PRO A 23 -6.35 -17.12 16.03
N LYS A 24 -5.36 -18.00 15.82
CA LYS A 24 -4.47 -17.99 14.64
C LYS A 24 -5.20 -17.78 13.29
N ARG A 25 -6.40 -18.36 13.13
CA ARG A 25 -7.24 -18.24 11.92
C ARG A 25 -7.75 -16.83 11.60
N HIS A 26 -7.92 -15.97 12.61
CA HIS A 26 -8.52 -14.63 12.47
C HIS A 26 -7.51 -13.48 12.56
N ARG A 27 -6.23 -13.78 12.78
CA ARG A 27 -5.22 -12.73 12.98
C ARG A 27 -5.05 -11.80 11.79
N TRP A 28 -5.22 -12.30 10.57
CA TRP A 28 -5.19 -11.47 9.37
C TRP A 28 -6.32 -10.42 9.37
N ILE A 29 -7.50 -10.75 9.93
CA ILE A 29 -8.63 -9.81 10.05
C ILE A 29 -8.27 -8.70 11.02
N LEU A 30 -7.73 -9.05 12.19
CA LEU A 30 -7.26 -8.08 13.17
C LEU A 30 -6.21 -7.15 12.56
N LEU A 31 -5.20 -7.70 11.87
CA LEU A 31 -4.15 -6.89 11.24
C LEU A 31 -4.70 -5.98 10.14
N LEU A 32 -5.69 -6.45 9.37
CA LEU A 32 -6.34 -5.65 8.34
C LEU A 32 -7.14 -4.50 8.95
N ALA A 33 -7.94 -4.80 9.99
CA ALA A 33 -8.70 -3.80 10.70
C ALA A 33 -7.80 -2.75 11.37
N ALA A 34 -6.72 -3.20 12.04
CA ALA A 34 -5.72 -2.31 12.62
C ALA A 34 -5.05 -1.45 11.55
N SER A 35 -4.73 -2.04 10.39
CA SER A 35 -4.14 -1.31 9.26
C SER A 35 -5.05 -0.22 8.72
N TYR A 36 -6.33 -0.53 8.47
CA TYR A 36 -7.28 0.48 8.02
C TYR A 36 -7.56 1.54 9.07
N TYR A 37 -7.63 1.18 10.36
CA TYR A 37 -7.73 2.16 11.44
C TYR A 37 -6.52 3.11 11.45
N PHE A 38 -5.31 2.58 11.26
CA PHE A 38 -4.10 3.38 11.16
C PHE A 38 -4.20 4.46 10.06
N TYR A 39 -4.68 4.12 8.86
CA TYR A 39 -4.86 5.11 7.79
C TYR A 39 -6.07 6.02 8.00
N ALA A 40 -7.18 5.50 8.51
CA ALA A 40 -8.38 6.27 8.82
C ALA A 40 -8.08 7.43 9.76
N SER A 41 -7.13 7.24 10.69
CA SER A 41 -6.69 8.25 11.65
C SER A 41 -6.04 9.49 11.02
N TRP A 42 -5.70 9.47 9.73
CA TRP A 42 -5.22 10.64 8.99
C TRP A 42 -6.36 11.34 8.25
N LYS A 43 -7.02 10.61 7.36
CA LYS A 43 -8.23 11.07 6.67
C LYS A 43 -8.96 9.85 6.12
N VAL A 44 -10.17 9.61 6.62
CA VAL A 44 -10.99 8.45 6.24
C VAL A 44 -11.21 8.36 4.73
N ALA A 45 -11.36 9.51 4.05
CA ALA A 45 -11.53 9.56 2.60
C ALA A 45 -10.39 8.87 1.81
N TYR A 46 -9.17 8.84 2.34
CA TYR A 46 -8.03 8.22 1.66
C TYR A 46 -7.99 6.69 1.76
N LEU A 47 -8.81 6.09 2.62
CA LEU A 47 -9.06 4.64 2.53
C LEU A 47 -9.66 4.27 1.18
N GLY A 48 -10.46 5.16 0.58
CA GLY A 48 -11.01 4.95 -0.75
C GLY A 48 -9.93 4.73 -1.82
N LEU A 49 -8.80 5.44 -1.73
CA LEU A 49 -7.68 5.29 -2.67
C LEU A 49 -6.99 3.94 -2.50
N ILE A 50 -6.73 3.53 -1.25
CA ILE A 50 -6.12 2.23 -0.94
C ILE A 50 -7.03 1.11 -1.40
N LEU A 51 -8.34 1.20 -1.12
CA LEU A 51 -9.33 0.21 -1.53
C LEU A 51 -9.46 0.14 -3.05
N ALA A 52 -9.47 1.28 -3.75
CA ALA A 52 -9.54 1.32 -5.21
C ALA A 52 -8.32 0.66 -5.85
N SER A 53 -7.10 1.04 -5.43
CA SER A 53 -5.85 0.40 -5.86
C SER A 53 -5.86 -1.10 -5.57
N THR A 54 -6.23 -1.50 -4.35
CA THR A 54 -6.35 -2.90 -3.94
C THR A 54 -7.30 -3.69 -4.84
N LEU A 55 -8.50 -3.16 -5.12
CA LEU A 55 -9.49 -3.86 -5.93
C LEU A 55 -9.04 -3.99 -7.39
N VAL A 56 -8.50 -2.91 -7.97
CA VAL A 56 -7.98 -2.92 -9.35
C VAL A 56 -6.87 -3.95 -9.49
N ASP A 57 -5.90 -3.94 -8.59
CA ASP A 57 -4.73 -4.82 -8.69
C ASP A 57 -5.04 -6.28 -8.32
N TYR A 58 -5.99 -6.50 -7.41
CA TYR A 58 -6.53 -7.83 -7.13
C TYR A 58 -7.20 -8.42 -8.37
N VAL A 59 -8.12 -7.67 -8.99
CA VAL A 59 -8.84 -8.12 -10.18
C VAL A 59 -7.87 -8.30 -11.34
N ALA A 60 -6.95 -7.35 -11.56
CA ALA A 60 -5.92 -7.45 -12.59
C ALA A 60 -5.05 -8.69 -12.40
N GLY A 61 -4.58 -8.96 -11.18
CA GLY A 61 -3.80 -10.16 -10.86
C GLY A 61 -4.54 -11.45 -11.18
N ILE A 62 -5.79 -11.59 -10.73
CA ILE A 62 -6.63 -12.76 -11.00
C ILE A 62 -6.88 -12.95 -12.49
N ARG A 63 -7.16 -11.85 -13.21
CA ARG A 63 -7.41 -11.90 -14.65
C ARG A 63 -6.16 -12.28 -15.44
N MET A 64 -5.00 -11.78 -15.04
CA MET A 64 -3.71 -12.16 -15.63
C MET A 64 -3.38 -13.64 -15.41
N GLY A 65 -3.68 -14.18 -14.23
CA GLY A 65 -3.47 -15.61 -13.94
C GLY A 65 -4.30 -16.56 -14.81
N LYS A 66 -5.41 -16.09 -15.36
CA LYS A 66 -6.25 -16.88 -16.29
C LYS A 66 -5.76 -16.85 -17.74
N GLN A 67 -4.74 -16.05 -18.05
CA GLN A 67 -4.22 -15.92 -19.41
C GLN A 67 -2.96 -16.74 -19.59
N GLU A 68 -2.92 -17.53 -20.66
CA GLU A 68 -1.77 -18.35 -21.03
C GLU A 68 -0.65 -17.50 -21.66
N SER A 69 -1.01 -16.54 -22.52
CA SER A 69 -0.04 -15.71 -23.23
C SER A 69 0.27 -14.41 -22.49
N ARG A 70 1.54 -13.99 -22.54
CA ARG A 70 2.01 -12.72 -21.98
C ARG A 70 1.33 -11.51 -22.65
N ALA A 71 0.98 -11.62 -23.93
CA ALA A 71 0.26 -10.58 -24.66
C ALA A 71 -1.14 -10.36 -24.10
N ALA A 72 -1.87 -11.43 -23.77
CA ALA A 72 -3.21 -11.35 -23.18
C ALA A 72 -3.21 -10.80 -21.75
N ARG A 73 -2.08 -10.88 -21.02
CA ARG A 73 -1.92 -10.26 -19.69
C ARG A 73 -1.72 -8.74 -19.75
N ARG A 74 -1.20 -8.22 -20.86
CA ARG A 74 -0.76 -6.81 -20.99
C ARG A 74 -1.86 -5.78 -20.70
N PRO A 75 -3.12 -5.93 -21.14
CA PRO A 75 -4.16 -4.93 -20.84
C PRO A 75 -4.42 -4.76 -19.34
N TYR A 76 -4.38 -5.86 -18.57
CA TYR A 76 -4.59 -5.83 -17.13
C TYR A 76 -3.42 -5.19 -16.38
N LEU A 77 -2.18 -5.44 -16.83
CA LEU A 77 -1.01 -4.72 -16.31
C LEU A 77 -1.11 -3.22 -16.62
N LEU A 78 -1.49 -2.85 -17.85
CA LEU A 78 -1.65 -1.44 -18.23
C LEU A 78 -2.73 -0.75 -17.39
N LEU A 79 -3.86 -1.43 -17.13
CA LEU A 79 -4.89 -0.92 -16.24
C LEU A 79 -4.34 -0.65 -14.83
N SER A 80 -3.60 -1.60 -14.25
CA SER A 80 -2.93 -1.44 -12.95
C SER A 80 -1.97 -0.25 -12.96
N LEU A 81 -1.10 -0.15 -13.97
CA LEU A 81 -0.12 0.94 -14.11
C LEU A 81 -0.80 2.30 -14.21
N VAL A 82 -1.79 2.44 -15.09
CA VAL A 82 -2.49 3.71 -15.32
C VAL A 82 -3.23 4.17 -14.06
N VAL A 83 -3.94 3.27 -13.37
CA VAL A 83 -4.66 3.63 -12.15
C VAL A 83 -3.70 4.03 -11.03
N ASN A 84 -2.70 3.20 -10.74
CA ASN A 84 -1.79 3.43 -9.62
C ASN A 84 -0.87 4.63 -9.84
N LEU A 85 -0.26 4.74 -11.03
CA LEU A 85 0.58 5.89 -11.37
C LEU A 85 -0.26 7.15 -11.54
N GLY A 86 -1.51 7.04 -12.03
CA GLY A 86 -2.45 8.16 -12.09
C GLY A 86 -2.77 8.71 -10.70
N ILE A 87 -3.13 7.84 -9.74
CA ILE A 87 -3.35 8.23 -8.33
C ILE A 87 -2.09 8.88 -7.75
N LEU A 88 -0.92 8.26 -7.93
CA LEU A 88 0.34 8.80 -7.43
C LEU A 88 0.67 10.15 -8.05
N PHE A 89 0.50 10.30 -9.36
CA PHE A 89 0.74 11.55 -10.07
C PHE A 89 -0.18 12.66 -9.56
N THR A 90 -1.49 12.43 -9.54
CA THR A 90 -2.48 13.42 -9.12
C THR A 90 -2.22 13.96 -7.72
N PHE A 91 -1.93 13.08 -6.75
CA PHE A 91 -1.76 13.52 -5.36
C PHE A 91 -0.35 13.97 -5.00
N LYS A 92 0.69 13.43 -5.63
CA LYS A 92 2.08 13.70 -5.24
C LYS A 92 2.82 14.64 -6.19
N TYR A 93 2.54 14.57 -7.48
CA TYR A 93 3.36 15.22 -8.50
C TYR A 93 2.62 16.32 -9.27
N PHE A 94 1.29 16.34 -9.26
CA PHE A 94 0.49 17.31 -10.04
C PHE A 94 0.93 18.76 -9.80
N ASN A 95 0.94 19.22 -8.55
CA ASN A 95 1.32 20.59 -8.22
C ASN A 95 2.78 20.92 -8.60
N PHE A 96 3.68 19.94 -8.52
CA PHE A 96 5.07 20.12 -8.95
C PHE A 96 5.16 20.35 -10.46
N PHE A 97 4.47 19.54 -11.26
CA PHE A 97 4.47 19.68 -12.73
C PHE A 97 3.76 20.95 -13.18
N VAL A 98 2.63 21.28 -12.57
CA VAL A 98 1.87 22.49 -12.88
C VAL A 98 2.67 23.75 -12.54
N GLY A 99 3.28 23.82 -11.35
CA GLY A 99 4.14 24.95 -10.98
C GLY A 99 5.39 25.06 -11.85
N SER A 100 5.96 23.93 -12.30
CA SER A 100 7.08 23.94 -13.26
C SER A 100 6.66 24.48 -14.63
N ALA A 101 5.46 24.12 -15.11
CA ALA A 101 4.92 24.61 -16.37
C ALA A 101 4.56 26.11 -16.29
N GLU A 102 4.01 26.57 -15.17
CA GLU A 102 3.78 28.00 -14.91
C GLU A 102 5.08 28.79 -14.96
N ALA A 103 6.12 28.35 -14.25
CA ALA A 103 7.43 28.99 -14.27
C ALA A 103 8.05 29.04 -15.68
N ALA A 104 7.90 27.96 -16.46
CA ALA A 104 8.37 27.91 -17.84
C ALA A 104 7.61 28.88 -18.75
N LEU A 105 6.28 28.93 -18.66
CA LEU A 105 5.45 29.84 -19.47
C LEU A 105 5.68 31.30 -19.08
N ALA A 106 5.83 31.60 -17.79
CA ALA A 106 6.18 32.92 -17.29
C ALA A 106 7.53 33.40 -17.86
N SER A 107 8.52 32.50 -17.99
CA SER A 107 9.81 32.83 -18.62
C SER A 107 9.70 33.16 -20.11
N MET A 108 8.63 32.71 -20.77
CA MET A 108 8.32 33.00 -22.18
C MET A 108 7.41 34.24 -22.33
N GLY A 109 7.08 34.93 -21.23
CA GLY A 109 6.16 36.08 -21.22
C GLY A 109 4.69 35.70 -21.35
N LEU A 110 4.33 34.42 -21.19
CA LEU A 110 2.96 33.94 -21.22
C LEU A 110 2.42 33.86 -19.78
N GLY A 111 1.45 34.71 -19.45
CA GLY A 111 0.75 34.65 -18.17
C GLY A 111 -0.26 33.50 -18.16
N TRP A 112 0.04 32.45 -17.41
CA TRP A 112 -0.89 31.35 -17.17
C TRP A 112 -1.05 31.12 -15.67
N GLU A 113 -2.28 31.28 -15.17
CA GLU A 113 -2.60 30.92 -13.80
C GLU A 113 -2.83 29.41 -13.70
N ALA A 114 -1.93 28.76 -12.98
CA ALA A 114 -1.89 27.32 -12.87
C ALA A 114 -2.96 26.80 -11.87
N PRO A 115 -3.73 25.75 -12.22
CA PRO A 115 -4.67 25.17 -11.27
C PRO A 115 -3.92 24.43 -10.15
N VAL A 116 -4.16 24.80 -8.89
CA VAL A 116 -3.55 24.14 -7.72
C VAL A 116 -4.50 23.12 -7.12
N LEU A 117 -4.01 21.90 -6.92
CA LEU A 117 -4.71 20.87 -6.14
C LEU A 117 -4.41 21.08 -4.66
N ASP A 118 -5.32 21.74 -3.94
CA ASP A 118 -5.23 21.91 -2.48
C ASP A 118 -5.76 20.68 -1.74
N VAL A 119 -4.98 19.60 -1.77
CA VAL A 119 -5.34 18.32 -1.16
C VAL A 119 -4.18 17.80 -0.31
N LEU A 120 -4.48 17.49 0.95
CA LEU A 120 -3.51 16.87 1.86
C LEU A 120 -2.95 15.56 1.26
N LEU A 121 -1.64 15.41 1.22
CA LEU A 121 -1.01 14.20 0.68
C LEU A 121 -1.39 12.95 1.50
N PRO A 122 -1.90 11.87 0.86
CA PRO A 122 -2.19 10.63 1.56
C PRO A 122 -0.90 9.97 2.05
N VAL A 123 -0.88 9.61 3.33
CA VAL A 123 0.29 8.94 3.93
C VAL A 123 0.46 7.55 3.35
N GLY A 124 1.71 7.21 3.04
CA GLY A 124 2.04 5.91 2.48
C GLY A 124 1.68 5.75 1.00
N ILE A 125 1.22 6.80 0.30
CA ILE A 125 0.82 6.71 -1.12
C ILE A 125 1.86 6.05 -2.01
N SER A 126 3.11 6.47 -1.90
CA SER A 126 4.19 5.86 -2.67
C SER A 126 4.40 4.38 -2.31
N PHE A 127 4.31 4.03 -1.03
CA PHE A 127 4.55 2.66 -0.58
C PHE A 127 3.47 1.70 -1.10
N TYR A 128 2.17 1.97 -0.86
CA TYR A 128 1.15 1.04 -1.35
C TYR A 128 1.12 1.01 -2.88
N THR A 129 1.31 2.15 -3.56
CA THR A 129 1.36 2.20 -5.03
C THR A 129 2.49 1.33 -5.56
N PHE A 130 3.73 1.49 -5.09
CA PHE A 130 4.84 0.68 -5.60
C PHE A 130 4.72 -0.79 -5.18
N GLN A 131 4.16 -1.07 -4.01
CA GLN A 131 3.95 -2.42 -3.53
C GLN A 131 2.90 -3.19 -4.34
N THR A 132 1.81 -2.53 -4.74
CA THR A 132 0.78 -3.15 -5.59
C THR A 132 1.26 -3.29 -7.04
N LEU A 133 1.99 -2.29 -7.55
CA LEU A 133 2.64 -2.37 -8.87
C LEU A 133 3.69 -3.48 -8.94
N ALA A 134 4.51 -3.63 -7.90
CA ALA A 134 5.46 -4.74 -7.81
C ALA A 134 4.73 -6.08 -7.94
N TYR A 135 3.62 -6.26 -7.22
CA TYR A 135 2.80 -7.46 -7.33
C TYR A 135 2.25 -7.68 -8.75
N THR A 136 1.63 -6.67 -9.38
CA THR A 136 1.04 -6.84 -10.71
C THR A 136 2.09 -7.07 -11.80
N ILE A 137 3.26 -6.46 -11.67
CA ILE A 137 4.41 -6.72 -12.55
C ILE A 137 4.93 -8.16 -12.38
N ASP A 138 5.05 -8.64 -11.14
CA ASP A 138 5.53 -10.00 -10.86
C ASP A 138 4.54 -11.05 -11.42
N VAL A 139 3.23 -10.83 -11.24
CA VAL A 139 2.18 -11.68 -11.84
C VAL A 139 2.22 -11.64 -13.36
N TYR A 140 2.42 -10.46 -13.96
CA TYR A 140 2.56 -10.31 -15.40
C TYR A 140 3.75 -11.12 -15.94
N ARG A 141 4.88 -11.09 -15.23
CA ARG A 141 6.10 -11.85 -15.57
C ARG A 141 6.00 -13.34 -15.29
N GLY A 142 5.01 -13.78 -14.52
CA GLY A 142 4.89 -15.18 -14.08
C GLY A 142 5.83 -15.54 -12.93
N GLU A 143 6.40 -14.54 -12.25
CA GLU A 143 7.27 -14.74 -11.08
C GLU A 143 6.47 -14.94 -9.78
N GLN A 144 5.17 -14.66 -9.81
CA GLN A 144 4.27 -14.75 -8.65
C GLN A 144 2.90 -15.25 -9.12
N GLU A 145 2.34 -16.24 -8.42
CA GLU A 145 0.95 -16.63 -8.60
C GLU A 145 -0.01 -15.58 -7.99
N PRO A 146 -1.15 -15.30 -8.63
CA PRO A 146 -2.13 -14.37 -8.08
C PRO A 146 -2.61 -14.78 -6.69
N GLU A 147 -2.79 -13.81 -5.79
CA GLU A 147 -3.47 -14.04 -4.52
C GLU A 147 -4.98 -14.13 -4.75
N HIS A 148 -5.58 -15.25 -4.35
CA HIS A 148 -7.02 -15.54 -4.52
C HIS A 148 -7.87 -15.12 -3.33
N HIS A 149 -7.26 -14.64 -2.25
CA HIS A 149 -7.97 -14.16 -1.06
C HIS A 149 -7.90 -12.63 -0.95
N LEU A 150 -8.97 -11.94 -1.36
CA LEU A 150 -9.05 -10.47 -1.35
C LEU A 150 -8.63 -9.85 0.00
N GLY A 151 -9.08 -10.40 1.13
CA GLY A 151 -8.72 -9.86 2.46
C GLY A 151 -7.23 -9.96 2.80
N ARG A 152 -6.50 -10.96 2.29
CA ARG A 152 -5.05 -11.10 2.51
C ARG A 152 -4.28 -10.22 1.54
N PHE A 153 -4.77 -10.07 0.31
CA PHE A 153 -4.23 -9.10 -0.63
C PHE A 153 -4.38 -7.67 -0.09
N ALA A 154 -5.58 -7.32 0.40
CA ALA A 154 -5.84 -6.05 1.06
C ALA A 154 -4.94 -5.82 2.27
N LEU A 155 -4.72 -6.85 3.10
CA LEU A 155 -3.77 -6.77 4.22
C LEU A 155 -2.34 -6.53 3.73
N TYR A 156 -1.90 -7.22 2.68
CA TYR A 156 -0.59 -6.98 2.06
C TYR A 156 -0.47 -5.50 1.68
N VAL A 157 -1.38 -4.97 0.88
CA VAL A 157 -1.35 -3.58 0.39
C VAL A 157 -1.38 -2.56 1.52
N SER A 158 -2.10 -2.85 2.61
CA SER A 158 -2.35 -1.89 3.69
C SER A 158 -1.51 -2.13 4.95
N PHE A 159 -0.59 -3.09 4.99
CA PHE A 159 0.05 -3.48 6.24
C PHE A 159 0.79 -2.33 6.95
N PHE A 160 0.18 -1.75 7.99
CA PHE A 160 0.64 -0.48 8.58
C PHE A 160 2.11 -0.45 9.07
N PRO A 161 2.72 -1.54 9.57
CA PRO A 161 4.10 -1.47 10.06
C PRO A 161 5.10 -1.13 8.96
N GLN A 162 4.80 -1.50 7.72
CA GLN A 162 5.73 -1.38 6.61
C GLN A 162 5.63 -0.04 5.89
N LEU A 163 4.42 0.50 5.77
CA LEU A 163 4.13 1.64 4.87
C LEU A 163 4.59 3.01 5.36
N VAL A 164 5.15 3.09 6.57
CA VAL A 164 5.62 4.36 7.14
C VAL A 164 7.14 4.51 7.05
N ALA A 165 7.90 3.40 7.12
CA ALA A 165 9.36 3.45 7.22
C ALA A 165 10.10 2.19 6.71
N GLY A 166 9.41 1.19 6.15
CA GLY A 166 10.04 -0.04 5.66
C GLY A 166 10.45 0.05 4.18
N PRO A 167 11.37 -0.81 3.70
CA PRO A 167 11.58 -0.99 2.26
C PRO A 167 10.27 -1.44 1.59
N ILE A 168 10.16 -1.22 0.27
CA ILE A 168 9.03 -1.73 -0.51
C ILE A 168 9.10 -3.26 -0.50
N GLU A 169 8.23 -3.90 0.27
CA GLU A 169 8.23 -5.34 0.46
C GLU A 169 7.62 -6.05 -0.75
N ARG A 170 8.14 -7.23 -1.03
CA ARG A 170 7.72 -8.04 -2.19
C ARG A 170 6.61 -9.01 -1.77
N SER A 171 5.62 -9.14 -2.62
CA SER A 171 4.47 -10.06 -2.43
C SER A 171 4.90 -11.49 -2.13
N GLN A 172 5.94 -11.98 -2.83
CA GLN A 172 6.57 -13.29 -2.64
C GLN A 172 7.06 -13.54 -1.21
N ARG A 173 7.43 -12.49 -0.46
CA ARG A 173 7.97 -12.61 0.91
C ARG A 173 6.90 -12.38 1.97
N LEU A 174 6.01 -11.41 1.77
CA LEU A 174 5.04 -11.00 2.80
C LEU A 174 3.76 -11.83 2.80
N LEU A 175 3.18 -12.13 1.63
CA LEU A 175 1.92 -12.88 1.55
C LEU A 175 1.99 -14.27 2.22
N PRO A 176 3.08 -15.07 2.06
CA PRO A 176 3.19 -16.36 2.74
C PRO A 176 3.18 -16.22 4.27
N GLN A 177 3.69 -15.11 4.81
CA GLN A 177 3.75 -14.90 6.26
C GLN A 177 2.36 -14.74 6.88
N PHE A 178 1.38 -14.20 6.15
CA PHE A 178 0.00 -14.11 6.62
C PHE A 178 -0.73 -15.45 6.65
N ARG A 179 -0.23 -16.46 5.92
CA ARG A 179 -0.77 -17.82 5.91
C ARG A 179 -0.16 -18.69 7.01
N GLN A 180 1.04 -18.35 7.46
CA GLN A 180 1.76 -19.09 8.49
C GLN A 180 1.35 -18.66 9.90
N PRO A 181 0.81 -19.55 10.74
CA PRO A 181 0.50 -19.21 12.12
C PRO A 181 1.79 -18.97 12.91
N LYS A 182 2.02 -17.73 13.37
CA LYS A 182 3.16 -17.42 14.24
C LYS A 182 2.80 -17.67 15.71
N SER A 183 3.50 -18.54 16.42
CA SER A 183 3.36 -18.65 17.89
C SER A 183 4.04 -17.47 18.58
N PHE A 184 3.71 -17.25 19.85
CA PHE A 184 4.50 -16.37 20.70
C PHE A 184 5.91 -16.96 20.85
N ASP A 185 6.92 -16.12 20.73
CA ASP A 185 8.32 -16.43 20.86
C ASP A 185 8.97 -15.26 21.58
N TYR A 186 9.40 -15.49 22.82
CA TYR A 186 9.95 -14.45 23.68
C TYR A 186 11.19 -13.80 23.06
N GLN A 187 12.09 -14.61 22.48
CA GLN A 187 13.34 -14.12 21.90
C GLN A 187 13.04 -13.20 20.72
N ARG A 188 12.12 -13.59 19.84
CA ARG A 188 11.69 -12.76 18.70
C ARG A 188 11.05 -11.44 19.14
N VAL A 189 10.26 -11.45 20.21
CA VAL A 189 9.64 -10.23 20.74
C VAL A 189 10.70 -9.29 21.32
N VAL A 190 11.63 -9.80 22.12
CA VAL A 190 12.73 -9.02 22.68
C VAL A 190 13.62 -8.43 21.58
N ASP A 191 13.98 -9.23 20.58
CA ASP A 191 14.80 -8.76 19.45
C ASP A 191 14.07 -7.69 18.64
N GLY A 192 12.76 -7.85 18.42
CA GLY A 192 11.93 -6.83 17.78
C GLY A 192 11.87 -5.52 18.57
N LEU A 193 11.72 -5.58 19.90
CA LEU A 193 11.73 -4.39 20.75
C LEU A 193 13.10 -3.69 20.75
N LYS A 194 14.21 -4.45 20.74
CA LYS A 194 15.57 -3.89 20.63
C LYS A 194 15.79 -3.15 19.31
N LEU A 195 15.18 -3.60 18.21
CA LEU A 195 15.26 -2.92 16.91
C LEU A 195 14.44 -1.62 16.85
N MET A 196 13.50 -1.42 17.78
CA MET A 196 12.68 -0.22 17.86
C MET A 196 13.31 0.90 18.71
N LEU A 197 14.30 0.57 19.56
CA LEU A 197 15.03 1.49 20.43
C LEU A 197 16.30 2.00 19.74
#